data_AF-W7DIN2-F1
#
_entry.id   AF-W7DIN2-F1
#
_cell.length_a   1.000
_cell.length_b   1.000
_cell.length_c   1.000
_cell.angle_alpha   90.00
_cell.angle_beta   90.00
_cell.angle_gamma   90.00
#
_symmetry.space_group_name_H-M   'P 1'
#
loop_
_entity.id
_entity.type
_entity.pdbx_description
1 polymer ?
#
loop_
_entity_poly.entity_id
_entity_poly.type
_entity_poly.pdbx_seq_one_letter_code
_entity_poly.pdbx_strand_id
1 'polypeptide(L)'
;MLILTTGGILSIFIKSISQFYTFNIQGAEDIVIINAGSRSISPQIRCTNAFTLYVEKKAYRIYPGENKTLLRLLPGANEIVVKGTGGLEIYPRIELMV
;
A
#
# COMPACT_ATOMS: atom_id res chain seq x y z
N MET A 1 16.39 4.76 5.22
CA MET A 1 15.30 3.75 5.25
C MET A 1 15.49 2.97 6.54
N LEU A 2 14.60 3.15 7.52
CA LEU A 2 14.64 2.37 8.76
C LEU A 2 13.45 1.40 8.72
N ILE A 3 13.75 0.12 8.56
CA ILE A 3 12.76 -0.95 8.64
C ILE A 3 12.88 -1.50 10.06
N LEU A 4 11.82 -1.33 10.85
CA LEU A 4 11.72 -1.95 12.17
C LEU A 4 10.74 -3.12 12.05
N THR A 5 11.23 -4.33 12.28
CA THR A 5 10.42 -5.53 12.41
C THR A 5 10.28 -5.86 13.89
N THR A 6 9.07 -5.76 14.42
CA THR A 6 8.72 -6.30 15.74
C THR A 6 7.50 -7.18 15.57
N GLY A 7 7.65 -8.49 15.78
CA GLY A 7 6.52 -9.42 15.87
C GLY A 7 5.66 -9.57 14.61
N GLY A 8 6.28 -9.75 13.43
CA GLY A 8 5.55 -10.10 12.20
C GLY A 8 4.83 -8.95 11.49
N ILE A 9 4.83 -7.74 12.06
CA ILE A 9 4.24 -6.55 11.44
C ILE A 9 5.36 -5.69 10.84
N LEU A 10 5.25 -5.40 9.54
CA LEU A 10 6.13 -4.47 8.84
C LEU A 10 5.56 -3.05 8.92
N SER A 11 6.23 -2.16 9.66
CA SER A 11 5.83 -0.75 9.80
C SER A 11 6.76 0.16 8.98
N ILE A 12 6.19 1.01 8.11
CA ILE A 12 6.94 1.92 7.22
C ILE A 12 6.58 3.39 7.50
N PHE A 13 7.59 4.21 7.80
CA PHE A 13 7.47 5.66 8.03
C PHE A 13 7.83 6.47 6.78
N ILE A 14 6.96 7.42 6.38
CA ILE A 14 7.15 8.24 5.18
C ILE A 14 7.46 9.70 5.56
N LYS A 15 8.68 10.16 5.27
CA LYS A 15 9.04 11.59 5.22
C LYS A 15 9.43 11.87 3.77
N SER A 16 8.56 12.60 3.05
CA SER A 16 8.56 12.85 1.58
C SER A 16 9.91 12.73 0.85
N ILE A 17 9.96 11.89 -0.20
CA ILE A 17 10.56 12.03 -1.55
C ILE A 17 10.38 10.66 -2.24
N SER A 18 9.55 10.61 -3.30
CA SER A 18 9.38 9.53 -4.29
C SER A 18 9.94 8.13 -3.94
N GLN A 19 9.41 7.50 -2.90
CA GLN A 19 9.69 6.11 -2.56
C GLN A 19 8.44 5.30 -2.82
N PHE A 20 8.52 4.41 -3.80
CA PHE A 20 7.55 3.35 -3.96
C PHE A 20 7.90 2.21 -3.00
N TYR A 21 6.90 1.50 -2.51
CA TYR A 21 7.07 0.38 -1.60
C TYR A 21 6.94 -0.91 -2.37
N THR A 22 7.99 -1.72 -2.38
CA THR A 22 7.98 -3.05 -3.01
C THR A 22 7.82 -4.11 -1.93
N PHE A 23 6.88 -5.02 -2.14
CA PHE A 23 6.59 -6.16 -1.29
C PHE A 23 6.64 -7.44 -2.13
N ASN A 24 7.15 -8.52 -1.54
CA ASN A 24 7.09 -9.85 -2.13
C ASN A 24 6.13 -10.70 -1.29
N ILE A 25 4.87 -10.74 -1.71
CA ILE A 25 3.79 -11.32 -0.91
C ILE A 25 3.77 -12.84 -1.13
N GLN A 26 3.65 -13.60 -0.03
CA GLN A 26 3.47 -15.05 -0.08
C GLN A 26 2.17 -15.48 0.63
N GLY A 27 1.08 -15.53 -0.12
CA GLY A 27 -0.22 -15.97 0.37
C GLY A 27 -1.03 -14.82 0.96
N ALA A 28 -0.78 -14.47 2.23
CA ALA A 28 -1.48 -13.37 2.89
C ALA A 28 -0.55 -12.63 3.86
N GLU A 29 -0.48 -11.30 3.71
CA GLU A 29 0.37 -10.44 4.55
C GLU A 29 -0.38 -9.21 5.03
N ASP A 30 -0.14 -8.82 6.28
CA ASP A 30 -0.64 -7.60 6.88
C ASP A 30 0.39 -6.48 6.71
N ILE A 31 0.00 -5.42 6.02
CA ILE A 31 0.84 -4.27 5.71
C ILE A 31 0.25 -3.03 6.37
N VAL A 32 1.08 -2.26 7.06
CA VAL A 32 0.69 -0.95 7.60
C VAL A 32 1.36 0.15 6.79
N ILE A 33 0.55 0.97 6.12
CA ILE A 33 1.02 2.15 5.39
C ILE A 33 0.67 3.41 6.17
N ILE A 34 1.70 4.18 6.55
CA ILE A 34 1.52 5.43 7.28
C ILE A 34 1.48 6.59 6.29
N ASN A 35 0.30 7.19 6.12
CA ASN A 35 0.17 8.47 5.44
C ASN A 35 0.48 9.61 6.44
N ALA A 36 1.70 10.12 6.40
CA ALA A 36 2.14 11.23 7.25
C ALA A 36 1.60 12.61 6.84
N GLY A 37 0.86 12.69 5.72
CA GLY A 37 0.23 13.92 5.27
C GLY A 37 -1.06 14.23 6.02
N SER A 38 -1.51 15.49 5.96
CA SER A 38 -2.79 15.92 6.52
C SER A 38 -4.00 15.64 5.60
N ARG A 39 -3.76 15.10 4.40
CA ARG A 39 -4.78 14.79 3.39
C ARG A 39 -4.73 13.32 3.02
N SER A 40 -5.86 12.79 2.53
CA SER A 40 -5.87 11.45 1.96
C SER A 40 -5.04 11.37 0.68
N ILE A 41 -4.49 10.19 0.39
CA ILE A 41 -3.78 9.91 -0.85
C ILE A 41 -4.40 8.71 -1.56
N SER A 42 -4.39 8.75 -2.89
CA SER A 42 -4.85 7.64 -3.73
C SER A 42 -3.63 7.02 -4.41
N PRO A 43 -3.04 5.95 -3.86
CA PRO A 43 -1.83 5.37 -4.40
C PRO A 43 -2.09 4.75 -5.77
N GLN A 44 -1.05 4.73 -6.61
CA GLN A 44 -1.01 3.83 -7.75
C GLN A 44 -0.40 2.50 -7.32
N ILE A 45 -0.94 1.39 -7.80
CA ILE A 45 -0.45 0.06 -7.48
C ILE A 45 0.01 -0.62 -8.76
N ARG A 46 1.21 -1.20 -8.73
CA ARG A 46 1.69 -2.08 -9.79
C ARG A 46 1.92 -3.46 -9.21
N CYS A 47 1.54 -4.52 -9.93
CA CYS A 47 1.78 -5.87 -9.46
C CYS A 47 2.08 -6.85 -10.58
N THR A 48 2.79 -7.92 -10.24
CA THR A 48 3.16 -8.98 -11.19
C THR A 48 2.02 -9.97 -11.43
N ASN A 49 1.24 -10.25 -10.39
CA ASN A 49 0.10 -11.17 -10.39
C ASN A 49 -1.18 -10.47 -9.91
N ALA A 50 -2.32 -11.16 -9.99
CA ALA A 50 -3.56 -10.64 -9.42
C ALA A 50 -3.54 -10.73 -7.88
N PHE A 51 -4.00 -9.67 -7.22
CA PHE A 51 -4.10 -9.57 -5.76
C PHE A 51 -5.50 -9.13 -5.32
N THR A 52 -5.84 -9.44 -4.08
CA THR A 52 -6.97 -8.84 -3.38
C THR A 52 -6.47 -8.08 -2.16
N LEU A 53 -6.75 -6.79 -2.11
CA LEU A 53 -6.43 -5.93 -0.97
C LEU A 53 -7.69 -5.76 -0.12
N TYR A 54 -7.56 -5.89 1.19
CA TYR A 54 -8.63 -5.59 2.14
C TYR A 54 -8.22 -4.39 2.97
N VAL A 55 -9.00 -3.30 2.86
CA VAL A 55 -8.77 -2.04 3.58
C VAL A 55 -10.09 -1.58 4.16
N GLU A 56 -10.15 -1.32 5.46
CA GLU A 56 -11.37 -0.88 6.15
C GLU A 56 -12.62 -1.72 5.81
N LYS A 57 -12.45 -3.06 5.72
CA LYS A 57 -13.50 -4.04 5.35
C LYS A 57 -13.96 -4.00 3.88
N LYS A 58 -13.32 -3.21 3.01
CA LYS A 58 -13.55 -3.23 1.55
C LYS A 58 -12.51 -4.07 0.84
N ALA A 59 -12.95 -4.87 -0.13
CA ALA A 59 -12.06 -5.66 -0.97
C ALA A 59 -11.83 -4.95 -2.31
N TYR A 60 -10.55 -4.80 -2.68
CA TYR A 60 -10.12 -4.23 -3.95
C TYR A 60 -9.37 -5.30 -4.74
N ARG A 61 -9.87 -5.62 -5.94
CA ARG A 61 -9.22 -6.56 -6.84
C ARG A 61 -8.23 -5.80 -7.73
N ILE A 62 -6.97 -6.22 -7.68
CA ILE A 62 -5.88 -5.62 -8.44
C ILE A 62 -5.42 -6.64 -9.49
N TYR A 63 -5.29 -6.22 -10.74
CA TYR A 63 -4.86 -7.08 -11.85
C TYR A 63 -3.38 -6.87 -12.17
N PRO A 64 -2.69 -7.82 -12.80
CA PRO A 64 -1.31 -7.63 -13.22
C PRO A 64 -1.10 -6.33 -14.03
N GLY A 65 0.02 -5.66 -13.80
CA GLY A 65 0.36 -4.37 -14.40
C GLY A 65 0.01 -3.18 -13.52
N GLU A 66 -0.12 -2.00 -14.13
CA GLU A 66 -0.43 -0.75 -13.41
C GLU A 66 -1.94 -0.57 -13.22
N ASN A 67 -2.34 -0.31 -11.98
CA ASN A 67 -3.73 -0.10 -11.59
C ASN A 67 -3.87 1.28 -10.95
N LYS A 68 -4.78 2.09 -11.50
CA LYS A 68 -5.35 3.23 -10.78
C LYS A 68 -6.44 2.65 -9.86
N THR A 69 -6.11 2.52 -8.58
CA THR A 69 -7.04 1.95 -7.60
C THR A 69 -7.91 3.06 -7.00
N LEU A 70 -9.14 2.70 -6.61
CA LEU A 70 -10.01 3.53 -5.77
C LEU A 70 -9.65 3.43 -4.27
N LEU A 71 -8.54 2.75 -3.96
CA LEU A 71 -7.98 2.73 -2.62
C LEU A 71 -7.63 4.16 -2.20
N ARG A 72 -8.13 4.56 -1.04
CA ARG A 72 -7.82 5.84 -0.41
C ARG A 72 -7.12 5.56 0.92
N LEU A 73 -5.93 6.10 1.09
CA LEU A 73 -5.19 6.03 2.35
C LEU A 73 -5.48 7.32 3.13
N LEU A 74 -6.10 7.18 4.29
CA LEU A 74 -6.42 8.30 5.18
C LEU A 74 -5.17 8.79 5.91
N PRO A 75 -5.13 10.04 6.40
CA PRO A 75 -4.07 10.49 7.31
C PRO A 75 -3.89 9.52 8.49
N GLY A 76 -2.64 9.15 8.78
CA GLY A 76 -2.31 8.19 9.83
C GLY A 76 -2.02 6.78 9.30
N ALA A 77 -2.17 5.78 10.18
CA ALA A 77 -1.90 4.38 9.86
C ALA A 77 -3.08 3.76 9.10
N ASN A 78 -2.79 3.10 7.99
CA ASN A 78 -3.76 2.37 7.18
C ASN A 78 -3.34 0.89 7.17
N GLU A 79 -4.18 0.05 7.77
CA GLU A 79 -4.00 -1.39 7.79
C GLU A 79 -4.56 -2.00 6.50
N ILE A 80 -3.72 -2.79 5.83
CA ILE A 80 -4.03 -3.39 4.53
C ILE A 80 -3.67 -4.86 4.60
N VAL A 81 -4.66 -5.74 4.42
CA VAL A 81 -4.40 -7.16 4.23
C VAL A 81 -4.27 -7.44 2.75
N VAL A 82 -3.12 -7.95 2.33
CA VAL A 82 -2.86 -8.31 0.93
C VAL A 82 -2.94 -9.82 0.79
N LYS A 83 -3.81 -10.30 -0.11
CA LYS A 83 -3.91 -11.72 -0.47
C LYS A 83 -3.50 -11.97 -1.92
N GLY A 84 -2.57 -12.89 -2.11
CA GLY A 84 -2.02 -13.31 -3.40
C GLY A 84 -0.55 -13.72 -3.26
N THR A 85 0.08 -14.02 -4.39
CA THR A 85 1.52 -14.37 -4.41
C THR A 85 2.21 -13.63 -5.53
N GLY A 86 3.34 -12.96 -5.22
CA GLY A 86 4.18 -12.25 -6.17
C GLY A 86 4.61 -10.86 -5.71
N GLY A 87 5.22 -10.11 -6.63
CA GLY A 87 5.64 -8.73 -6.39
C GLY A 87 4.49 -7.73 -6.47
N LEU A 88 4.42 -6.84 -5.47
CA LEU A 88 3.50 -5.72 -5.34
C LEU A 88 4.29 -4.43 -5.11
N GLU A 89 4.00 -3.38 -5.87
CA GLU A 89 4.61 -2.05 -5.75
C GLU A 89 3.51 -1.01 -5.48
N ILE A 90 3.69 -0.19 -4.45
CA ILE A 90 2.76 0.87 -4.07
C ILE A 90 3.45 2.22 -4.23
N TYR A 91 2.88 3.05 -5.10
CA TYR A 91 3.35 4.41 -5.41
C TYR A 91 2.41 5.41 -4.75
N PRO A 92 2.78 6.04 -3.62
CA PRO A 92 1.95 7.08 -3.01
C PRO A 92 1.87 8.28 -3.97
N ARG A 93 0.66 8.58 -4.46
CA ARG A 93 0.39 9.79 -5.25
C ARG A 93 -0.40 10.76 -4.38
N ILE A 94 0.19 11.92 -4.10
CA ILE A 94 -0.53 13.02 -3.45
C ILE A 94 -1.60 13.50 -4.44
N GLU A 95 -2.86 13.54 -4.00
CA GLU A 95 -3.92 14.18 -4.77
C GLU A 95 -3.66 15.69 -4.79
N LEU A 96 -3.21 16.22 -5.93
CA LEU A 96 -3.19 17.66 -6.17
C LEU A 96 -4.63 18.07 -6.51
N MET A 97 -5.28 18.80 -5.61
CA MET A 97 -6.50 19.52 -5.96
C MET A 97 -6.11 20.66 -6.90
N VAL A 98 -6.65 20.65 -8.12
CA VAL A 98 -6.71 21.82 -9.00
C VAL A 98 -8.01 22.56 -8.72
#